data_AF-A0A1E5LF10-F1
#
_entry.id   AF-A0A1E5LF10-F1
#
_cell.length_a   1.000
_cell.length_b   1.000
_cell.length_c   1.000
_cell.angle_alpha   90.00
_cell.angle_beta   90.00
_cell.angle_gamma   90.00
#
_symmetry.space_group_name_H-M   'P 1'
#
loop_
_entity.id
_entity.type
_entity.pdbx_description
1 polymer ?
#
loop_
_entity_poly.entity_id
_entity_poly.type
_entity_poly.pdbx_seq_one_letter_code
_entity_poly.pdbx_strand_id
1 'polypeptide(L)' 'MSEIALSFAQTIASHHYEKIKVCENKECQFFFFDTSKNNSKKFCCTKCANLIKVRRFREKQKK' A
#
# COMPACT_ATOMS: atom_id res chain seq x y z
N MET A 1 23.22 0.70 -9.06
CA MET A 1 22.47 1.64 -8.21
C MET A 1 21.80 2.77 -8.99
N SER A 2 22.40 3.27 -10.09
CA SER A 2 21.82 4.32 -10.94
C SER A 2 20.51 3.92 -11.65
N GLU A 3 20.39 2.68 -12.11
CA GLU A 3 19.20 2.21 -12.85
C GLU A 3 17.92 2.24 -12.00
N ILE A 4 18.01 1.85 -10.72
CA ILE A 4 16.87 1.88 -9.79
C ILE A 4 16.42 3.32 -9.54
N ALA A 5 17.38 4.23 -9.34
CA ALA A 5 17.08 5.65 -9.13
C ALA A 5 16.42 6.29 -10.38
N LEU A 6 16.90 5.94 -11.57
CA LEU A 6 16.36 6.44 -12.83
C LEU A 6 14.95 5.90 -13.10
N SER A 7 14.72 4.60 -12.89
CA SER A 7 13.40 3.96 -12.98
C SER A 7 12.39 4.59 -12.01
N PHE A 8 12.83 4.87 -10.77
CA PHE A 8 12.01 5.55 -9.77
C PHE A 8 11.68 6.99 -10.18
N ALA A 9 12.67 7.76 -10.64
CA ALA A 9 12.46 9.12 -11.11
C ALA A 9 11.50 9.19 -12.32
N GLN A 10 11.63 8.27 -13.27
CA GLN A 10 10.70 8.14 -14.41
C GLN A 10 9.28 7.80 -13.97
N THR A 11 9.14 6.92 -12.97
CA THR A 11 7.84 6.56 -12.39
C THR A 11 7.16 7.76 -11.72
N ILE A 12 7.92 8.62 -11.04
CA ILE A 12 7.39 9.85 -10.45
C ILE A 12 7.02 10.88 -11.53
N ALA A 13 7.91 11.09 -12.51
CA ALA A 13 7.73 12.08 -13.57
C ALA A 13 6.52 11.80 -14.49
N SER A 14 6.15 10.53 -14.66
CA SER A 14 5.00 10.10 -15.48
C SER A 14 3.63 10.27 -14.80
N HIS A 15 3.52 11.12 -13.78
CA HIS A 15 2.34 11.34 -12.93
C HIS A 15 1.86 10.12 -12.12
N HIS A 16 2.62 9.02 -12.07
CA HIS A 16 2.25 7.83 -11.28
C HIS A 16 2.60 7.95 -9.78
N TYR A 17 2.95 9.14 -9.29
CA TYR A 17 3.22 9.38 -7.88
C TYR A 17 2.02 9.03 -6.98
N GLU A 18 0.78 9.24 -7.44
CA GLU A 18 -0.46 8.92 -6.71
C GLU A 18 -0.66 7.42 -6.47
N LYS A 19 0.09 6.57 -7.19
CA LYS A 19 0.10 5.12 -7.01
C LYS A 19 1.10 4.68 -5.95
N ILE A 20 2.03 5.54 -5.54
CA ILE A 20 2.95 5.25 -4.44
C ILE A 20 2.20 5.54 -3.14
N LYS A 21 1.91 4.47 -2.38
CA LYS A 21 1.10 4.53 -1.17
C LYS A 21 1.83 3.93 0.01
N VAL A 22 1.42 4.35 1.20
CA VAL A 22 1.84 3.76 2.47
C VAL A 22 0.76 2.78 2.94
N CYS A 23 1.18 1.64 3.48
CA CYS A 23 0.26 0.64 4.02
C CYS A 23 -0.62 1.23 5.14
N GLU A 24 -1.95 1.06 5.05
CA GLU A 24 -2.91 1.52 6.09
C GLU A 24 -2.73 0.78 7.44
N ASN A 25 -1.99 -0.33 7.48
CA ASN A 25 -1.62 -0.95 8.74
C ASN A 25 -0.55 -0.09 9.45
N LYS A 26 -0.95 0.58 10.54
CA LYS A 26 -0.08 1.43 11.37
C LYS A 26 1.20 0.75 11.87
N GLU A 27 1.20 -0.57 12.01
CA GLU A 27 2.39 -1.33 12.42
C GLU A 27 3.32 -1.69 11.26
N CYS A 28 2.86 -1.60 10.01
CA CYS A 28 3.64 -1.98 8.84
C CYS A 28 4.27 -0.78 8.12
N GLN A 29 3.49 0.29 7.88
CA GLN A 29 3.94 1.55 7.24
C GLN A 29 4.81 1.41 5.97
N PHE A 30 4.76 0.25 5.32
CA PHE A 30 5.61 -0.03 4.16
C PHE A 30 5.09 0.71 2.92
N PHE A 31 6.00 1.25 2.11
CA PHE A 31 5.69 1.87 0.82
C PHE A 31 5.44 0.80 -0.24
N PHE A 32 4.40 0.98 -1.04
CA PHE A 32 4.08 0.07 -2.13
C PHE A 32 3.51 0.83 -3.33
N PHE A 33 3.65 0.22 -4.50
CA PHE A 33 3.05 0.72 -5.74
C PHE A 33 1.66 0.09 -5.95
N ASP A 34 0.65 0.92 -6.19
CA ASP A 34 -0.71 0.50 -6.48
C ASP A 34 -0.87 0.16 -7.97
N THR A 35 -0.86 -1.14 -8.27
CA THR A 35 -1.10 -1.67 -9.61
C THR A 35 -2.59 -1.90 -9.91
N SER A 36 -3.49 -1.54 -9.00
CA SER A 36 -4.94 -1.71 -9.23
C SER A 36 -5.47 -0.71 -10.25
N LYS A 37 -6.47 -1.13 -11.02
CA LYS A 37 -7.10 -0.29 -12.05
C LYS A 37 -7.71 0.99 -11.47
N ASN A 38 -8.25 0.92 -10.25
CA ASN A 38 -9.01 2.00 -9.62
C ASN A 38 -8.26 2.69 -8.47
N ASN A 39 -6.94 2.53 -8.38
CA ASN A 39 -6.13 3.09 -7.29
C ASN A 39 -6.74 2.81 -5.89
N SER A 40 -7.24 1.59 -5.67
CA SER A 40 -8.01 1.22 -4.48
C SER A 40 -7.23 0.37 -3.48
N LYS A 41 -5.98 0.01 -3.80
CA LYS A 41 -5.15 -0.81 -2.91
C LYS A 41 -4.74 0.03 -1.70
N LYS A 42 -5.03 -0.50 -0.52
CA LYS A 42 -4.81 0.14 0.80
C LYS A 42 -3.70 -0.51 1.62
N PHE A 43 -3.32 -1.74 1.27
CA PHE A 43 -2.36 -2.53 2.01
C PHE A 43 -1.24 -2.99 1.09
N CYS A 44 0.00 -3.03 1.60
CA CYS A 44 1.16 -3.47 0.82
C CYS A 44 0.99 -4.90 0.30
N CYS A 45 0.40 -5.79 1.10
CA CYS A 45 0.22 -7.21 0.79
C CYS A 45 -1.05 -7.81 1.40
N THR A 46 -1.39 -9.03 0.97
CA THR A 46 -2.54 -9.81 1.45
C THR A 46 -2.50 -10.08 2.95
N LYS A 47 -1.29 -10.24 3.52
CA LYS A 47 -1.11 -10.44 4.97
C LYS A 47 -1.62 -9.25 5.78
N CYS A 48 -1.23 -8.03 5.41
CA CYS A 48 -1.71 -6.81 6.07
C CYS A 48 -3.22 -6.60 5.89
N ALA A 49 -3.75 -6.90 4.69
CA ALA A 49 -5.18 -6.82 4.43
C ALA A 49 -6.00 -7.77 5.31
N ASN A 50 -5.58 -9.04 5.39
CA ASN A 50 -6.25 -10.06 6.22
C ASN A 50 -6.15 -9.74 7.72
N LEU A 51 -4.98 -9.28 8.18
CA LEU A 51 -4.75 -8.91 9.57
C LEU A 51 -5.69 -7.79 10.03
N ILE A 52 -5.82 -6.71 9.25
CA ILE A 52 -6.73 -5.61 9.56
C ILE A 52 -8.20 -6.05 9.49
N LYS A 53 -8.57 -6.93 8.54
CA LYS A 53 -9.91 -7.52 8.46
C LYS A 53 -10.27 -8.28 9.74
N VAL A 54 -9.36 -9.13 10.23
CA VAL A 54 -9.56 -9.90 11.48
C VAL A 54 -9.64 -8.99 12.70
N ARG A 55 -8.78 -7.97 12.80
CA ARG A 55 -8.85 -6.98 13.90
C ARG A 55 -10.20 -6.28 13.94
N ARG A 56 -10.67 -5.75 12.80
CA ARG A 56 -12.00 -5.11 12.69
C ARG A 56 -13.14 -6.04 13.06
N PHE A 57 -13.07 -7.32 12.69
CA PHE A 57 -14.08 -8.31 13.08
C PHE A 57 -14.10 -8.52 14.60
N ARG A 58 -12.94 -8.70 15.23
CA ARG A 58 -12.82 -8.88 16.69
C ARG A 58 -13.27 -7.65 17.47
N GLU A 59 -12.98 -6.44 17.00
CA GLU A 59 -13.46 -5.19 17.61
C GLU A 59 -14.99 -5.09 17.60
N LYS A 60 -15.64 -5.54 16.53
CA LYS A 60 -17.11 -5.57 16.44
C LYS A 60 -17.74 -6.58 17.39
N GLN A 61 -17.11 -7.74 17.60
CA GLN A 61 -17.61 -8.80 18.50
C GLN A 61 -17.42 -8.47 20.00
N LYS A 62 -16.64 -7.44 20.33
CA LYS A 62 -16.48 -6.96 21.70
C LYS A 62 -17.58 -5.97 22.13
N LYS A 63 -18.41 -5.53 21.19
CA LYS A 63 -19.61 -4.73 21.46
C LYS A 63 -20.82 -5.65 21.52
#